data_AF-A0A6A7B3P3-F1
#
_entry.id   AF-A0A6A7B3P3-F1
#
_cell.length_a   1.000
_cell.length_b   1.000
_cell.length_c   1.000
_cell.angle_alpha   90.00
_cell.angle_beta   90.00
_cell.angle_gamma   90.00
#
_symmetry.space_group_name_H-M   'P 1'
#
loop_
_entity.id
_entity.type
_entity.pdbx_description
1 polymer ?
#
loop_
_entity_poly.entity_id
_entity_poly.type
_entity_poly.pdbx_seq_one_letter_code
_entity_poly.pdbx_strand_id
1 'polypeptide(L)'
;MHPFLRTRYPSTTYTASICTGSMILARAGLLNNRRATTNKWAWSTVVAYGENVTWVPEARWTVDEGGRLWTSSGVAAGMDMMFALLGWMYGFEKVNETMNVLELAPHTRREWDPYAVVWDVPGADRTKPLGDMVGPAGWV
;
A
#
# COMPACT_ATOMS: atom_id res chain seq x y z
N MET A 1 16.51 2.30 -16.90
CA MET A 1 15.04 2.15 -16.83
C MET A 1 14.38 3.22 -17.68
N HIS A 2 13.26 2.92 -18.34
CA HIS A 2 12.60 3.83 -19.28
C HIS A 2 12.09 5.11 -18.56
N PRO A 3 12.34 6.33 -19.08
CA PRO A 3 12.06 7.60 -18.38
C PRO A 3 10.57 7.90 -18.16
N PHE A 4 9.68 7.12 -18.79
CA PHE A 4 8.23 7.33 -18.82
C PHE A 4 7.61 7.71 -17.47
N LEU A 5 7.85 6.96 -16.39
CA LEU A 5 7.23 7.25 -15.10
C LEU A 5 7.68 8.59 -14.52
N ARG A 6 8.97 8.92 -14.65
CA ARG A 6 9.51 10.20 -14.17
C ARG A 6 8.92 11.38 -14.95
N THR A 7 8.70 11.21 -16.26
CA THR A 7 8.08 12.22 -17.11
C THR A 7 6.58 12.38 -16.86
N ARG A 8 5.86 11.30 -16.52
CA ARG A 8 4.41 11.34 -16.29
C ARG A 8 4.03 11.75 -14.88
N TYR A 9 4.83 11.41 -13.87
CA TYR A 9 4.52 11.65 -12.46
C TYR A 9 4.09 13.10 -12.15
N PRO A 10 4.76 14.16 -12.68
CA PRO A 10 4.34 15.54 -12.44
C PRO A 10 2.90 15.85 -12.89
N SER A 11 2.41 15.19 -13.94
CA SER A 11 1.05 15.36 -14.48
C SER A 11 -0.02 14.49 -13.80
N THR A 12 0.35 13.63 -12.85
CA THR A 12 -0.61 12.77 -12.14
C THR A 12 -1.12 13.45 -10.87
N THR A 13 -2.42 13.35 -10.60
CA THR A 13 -2.96 13.75 -9.28
C THR A 13 -2.57 12.73 -8.23
N TYR A 14 -2.80 11.44 -8.51
CA TYR A 14 -2.44 10.31 -7.67
C TYR A 14 -1.63 9.30 -8.48
N THR A 15 -0.62 8.70 -7.84
CA THR A 15 0.13 7.54 -8.35
C THR A 15 0.06 6.46 -7.29
N ALA A 16 -0.37 5.27 -7.68
CA ALA A 16 -0.46 4.12 -6.79
C ALA A 16 0.30 2.93 -7.39
N SER A 17 0.90 2.10 -6.53
CA SER A 17 1.39 0.78 -6.93
C SER A 17 0.92 -0.29 -5.97
N ILE A 18 0.64 -1.46 -6.53
CA ILE A 18 0.34 -2.68 -5.77
C ILE A 18 1.49 -3.65 -6.01
N CYS A 19 1.85 -4.41 -4.98
CA CYS A 19 2.78 -5.52 -5.08
C CYS A 19 4.16 -5.05 -5.60
N THR A 20 4.76 -5.79 -6.52
CA THR A 20 6.06 -5.47 -7.13
C THR A 20 6.06 -4.21 -7.99
N GLY A 21 4.91 -3.57 -8.23
CA GLY A 21 4.85 -2.27 -8.89
C GLY A 21 5.66 -1.19 -8.16
N SER A 22 5.79 -1.32 -6.84
CA SER A 22 6.65 -0.47 -6.00
C SER A 22 8.13 -0.51 -6.41
N MET A 23 8.63 -1.65 -6.89
CA MET A 23 9.98 -1.77 -7.47
C MET A 23 10.16 -0.85 -8.67
N ILE A 24 9.13 -0.76 -9.52
CA ILE A 24 9.15 0.10 -10.72
C ILE A 24 9.11 1.58 -10.31
N LEU A 25 8.36 1.94 -9.28
CA LEU A 25 8.40 3.30 -8.73
C LEU A 25 9.77 3.62 -8.10
N ALA A 26 10.34 2.67 -7.34
CA ALA A 26 11.64 2.81 -6.69
C ALA A 26 12.76 3.04 -7.70
N ARG A 27 12.86 2.18 -8.72
CA ARG A 27 13.86 2.29 -9.79
C ARG A 27 13.70 3.56 -10.64
N ALA A 28 12.53 4.19 -10.63
CA ALA A 28 12.28 5.45 -11.34
C ALA A 28 12.71 6.66 -10.49
N GLY A 29 13.06 6.43 -9.21
CA GLY A 29 13.41 7.44 -8.22
C GLY A 29 12.20 8.12 -7.58
N LEU A 30 10.97 7.63 -7.84
CA LEU A 30 9.75 8.25 -7.33
C LEU A 30 9.59 8.00 -5.82
N LEU A 31 10.16 6.91 -5.29
CA LEU A 31 10.11 6.57 -3.87
C LEU A 31 11.31 7.10 -3.06
N ASN A 32 12.28 7.77 -3.70
CA ASN A 32 13.48 8.23 -3.00
C ASN A 32 13.12 9.19 -1.86
N ASN A 33 13.70 8.97 -0.69
CA ASN A 33 13.43 9.72 0.55
C ASN A 33 11.98 9.64 1.04
N ARG A 34 11.21 8.61 0.64
CA ARG A 34 9.80 8.43 1.02
C ARG A 34 9.58 7.10 1.71
N ARG A 35 8.46 7.01 2.42
CA ARG A 35 7.97 5.75 3.02
C ARG A 35 7.24 4.91 1.97
N ALA A 36 7.62 3.65 1.84
CA ALA A 36 7.00 2.73 0.89
C ALA A 36 6.82 1.33 1.50
N THR A 37 5.94 0.54 0.90
CA THR A 37 5.82 -0.89 1.17
C THR A 37 5.69 -1.67 -0.14
N THR A 38 5.82 -2.98 -0.03
CA THR A 38 5.67 -3.94 -1.13
C THR A 38 5.11 -5.24 -0.60
N ASN A 39 4.75 -6.16 -1.49
CA ASN A 39 4.25 -7.47 -1.06
C ASN A 39 5.33 -8.21 -0.27
N LYS A 40 4.90 -8.95 0.75
CA LYS A 40 5.80 -9.55 1.74
C LYS A 40 6.61 -10.72 1.18
N TRP A 41 6.03 -11.45 0.23
CA TRP A 41 6.72 -12.55 -0.47
C TRP A 41 7.95 -12.08 -1.26
N ALA A 42 7.85 -10.97 -2.00
CA ALA A 42 8.94 -10.43 -2.81
C ALA A 42 9.80 -9.39 -2.07
N TRP A 43 9.65 -9.27 -0.75
CA TRP A 43 10.21 -8.17 0.03
C TRP A 43 11.71 -7.96 -0.21
N SER A 44 12.51 -9.00 0.04
CA SER A 44 13.98 -8.95 -0.05
C SER A 44 14.46 -8.52 -1.44
N THR A 45 13.76 -8.93 -2.50
CA THR A 45 14.07 -8.55 -3.87
C THR A 45 13.71 -7.08 -4.15
N VAL A 46 12.55 -6.62 -3.71
CA VAL A 46 12.06 -5.27 -4.07
C VAL A 46 12.76 -4.18 -3.28
N VAL A 47 13.05 -4.40 -1.99
CA VAL A 47 13.65 -3.37 -1.13
C VAL A 47 15.10 -3.02 -1.48
N ALA A 48 15.75 -3.86 -2.29
CA ALA A 48 17.07 -3.61 -2.85
C ALA A 48 17.07 -2.49 -3.93
N TYR A 49 15.91 -1.98 -4.34
CA TYR A 49 15.79 -0.93 -5.35
C TYR A 49 15.36 0.42 -4.76
N GLY A 50 15.80 1.49 -5.43
CA GLY A 50 15.58 2.87 -4.99
C GLY A 50 16.69 3.37 -4.08
N GLU A 51 16.75 4.69 -3.89
CA GLU A 51 17.76 5.33 -3.05
C GLU A 51 17.09 5.95 -1.83
N ASN A 52 17.58 5.60 -0.63
CA ASN A 52 17.07 6.13 0.64
C ASN A 52 15.53 6.00 0.78
N VAL A 53 14.97 4.87 0.34
CA VAL A 53 13.55 4.56 0.53
C VAL A 53 13.37 4.00 1.95
N THR A 54 12.44 4.57 2.71
CA THR A 54 12.07 4.05 4.03
C THR A 54 11.04 2.94 3.85
N TRP A 55 11.50 1.72 3.58
CA TRP A 55 10.63 0.55 3.47
C TRP A 55 10.00 0.21 4.82
N VAL A 56 8.67 0.01 4.85
CA VAL A 56 7.88 -0.26 6.06
C VAL A 56 7.39 -1.72 6.06
N PRO A 57 8.09 -2.64 6.76
CA PRO A 57 7.84 -4.09 6.72
C PRO A 57 6.39 -4.48 6.92
N GLU A 58 5.74 -3.88 7.91
CA GLU A 58 4.40 -4.29 8.37
C GLU A 58 3.27 -3.47 7.76
N ALA A 59 3.56 -2.47 6.92
CA ALA A 59 2.49 -1.68 6.33
C ALA A 59 1.76 -2.49 5.26
N ARG A 60 0.43 -2.56 5.33
CA ARG A 60 -0.46 -2.96 4.22
C ARG A 60 -0.39 -1.96 3.09
N TRP A 61 -0.40 -0.67 3.44
CA TRP A 61 -0.10 0.41 2.49
C TRP A 61 0.55 1.60 3.17
N THR A 62 1.28 2.39 2.38
CA THR A 62 1.84 3.68 2.78
C THR A 62 1.30 4.77 1.87
N VAL A 63 1.32 5.99 2.40
CA VAL A 63 0.99 7.22 1.70
C VAL A 63 2.08 8.22 2.00
N ASP A 64 2.54 8.97 1.00
CA ASP A 64 3.44 10.09 1.22
C ASP A 64 2.75 11.26 1.95
N GLU A 65 3.53 12.20 2.46
CA GLU A 65 2.99 13.35 3.22
C GLU A 65 2.02 14.21 2.40
N GLY A 66 2.22 14.28 1.07
CA GLY A 66 1.37 15.02 0.15
C GLY A 66 0.12 14.27 -0.32
N GLY A 67 -0.09 13.01 0.07
CA GLY A 67 -1.24 12.22 -0.34
C GLY A 67 -1.27 11.84 -1.83
N ARG A 68 -0.17 12.03 -2.57
CA ARG A 68 -0.11 11.79 -4.03
C ARG A 68 0.47 10.43 -4.39
N LEU A 69 1.28 9.83 -3.53
CA LEU A 69 2.00 8.60 -3.82
C LEU A 69 1.66 7.50 -2.81
N TRP A 70 1.03 6.44 -3.32
CA TRP A 70 0.50 5.34 -2.54
C TRP A 70 1.20 4.04 -2.94
N THR A 71 1.61 3.22 -1.98
CA THR A 71 2.15 1.88 -2.25
C THR A 71 1.50 0.87 -1.34
N SER A 72 1.12 -0.29 -1.84
CA SER A 72 0.56 -1.39 -1.04
C SER A 72 1.32 -2.70 -1.20
N SER A 73 1.05 -3.60 -0.26
CA SER A 73 1.58 -4.95 -0.22
C SER A 73 0.99 -5.85 -1.32
N GLY A 74 0.41 -6.99 -0.97
CA GLY A 74 -0.22 -7.91 -1.91
C GLY A 74 -1.58 -7.42 -2.42
N VAL A 75 -2.28 -8.27 -3.18
CA VAL A 75 -3.56 -7.95 -3.82
C VAL A 75 -4.61 -7.48 -2.82
N ALA A 76 -4.80 -8.21 -1.70
CA ALA A 76 -5.78 -7.85 -0.67
C ALA A 76 -5.49 -6.47 -0.06
N ALA A 77 -4.25 -6.22 0.35
CA ALA A 77 -3.81 -4.90 0.82
C ALA A 77 -3.95 -3.80 -0.25
N GLY A 78 -3.85 -4.16 -1.53
CA GLY A 78 -4.15 -3.26 -2.64
C GLY A 78 -5.62 -2.88 -2.73
N MET A 79 -6.54 -3.82 -2.51
CA MET A 79 -7.98 -3.53 -2.45
C MET A 79 -8.31 -2.63 -1.25
N ASP A 80 -7.73 -2.91 -0.09
CA ASP A 80 -7.86 -2.08 1.12
C ASP A 80 -7.33 -0.65 0.90
N MET A 81 -6.16 -0.54 0.25
CA MET A 81 -5.58 0.75 -0.13
C MET A 81 -6.50 1.51 -1.09
N MET A 82 -7.14 0.83 -2.04
CA MET A 82 -8.08 1.47 -2.97
C MET A 82 -9.33 1.98 -2.26
N PHE A 83 -9.85 1.26 -1.27
CA PHE A 83 -10.91 1.77 -0.40
C PHE A 83 -10.48 3.09 0.27
N ALA A 84 -9.28 3.11 0.87
CA ALA A 84 -8.75 4.31 1.52
C ALA A 84 -8.51 5.48 0.55
N LEU A 85 -7.95 5.21 -0.64
CA LEU A 85 -7.71 6.22 -1.67
C LEU A 85 -9.02 6.80 -2.23
N LEU A 86 -10.01 5.95 -2.52
CA LEU A 86 -11.32 6.43 -2.98
C LEU A 86 -12.01 7.25 -1.89
N GLY A 87 -11.92 6.83 -0.62
CA GLY A 87 -12.42 7.62 0.52
C GLY A 87 -11.75 8.98 0.63
N TRP A 88 -10.43 9.05 0.39
CA TRP A 88 -9.69 10.31 0.31
C TRP A 88 -10.17 11.20 -0.84
N MET A 89 -10.48 10.62 -2.00
CA MET A 89 -10.88 11.36 -3.20
C MET A 89 -12.32 11.86 -3.16
N TYR A 90 -13.25 11.05 -2.64
CA TYR A 90 -14.69 11.22 -2.81
C TYR A 90 -15.48 11.26 -1.51
N GLY A 91 -14.83 11.04 -0.36
CA GLY A 91 -15.49 10.85 0.93
C GLY A 91 -15.98 9.40 1.12
N PHE A 92 -15.99 8.94 2.37
CA PHE A 92 -16.29 7.54 2.69
C PHE A 92 -17.76 7.15 2.53
N GLU A 93 -18.71 8.09 2.56
CA GLU A 93 -20.15 7.78 2.46
C GLU A 93 -20.47 6.98 1.18
N LYS A 94 -20.15 7.53 0.00
CA LYS A 94 -20.35 6.86 -1.30
C LYS A 94 -19.49 5.61 -1.47
N VAL A 95 -18.28 5.62 -0.91
CA VAL A 95 -17.35 4.51 -1.05
C VAL A 95 -17.82 3.31 -0.23
N ASN A 96 -18.39 3.54 0.96
CA ASN A 96 -18.97 2.49 1.80
C ASN A 96 -20.13 1.77 1.09
N GLU A 97 -21.02 2.52 0.43
CA GLU A 97 -22.08 1.91 -0.40
C GLU A 97 -21.49 1.00 -1.48
N THR A 98 -20.44 1.47 -2.17
CA THR A 98 -19.76 0.69 -3.20
C THR A 98 -19.13 -0.59 -2.63
N MET A 99 -18.46 -0.50 -1.47
CA MET A 99 -17.87 -1.68 -0.82
C MET A 99 -18.93 -2.69 -0.41
N ASN A 100 -20.07 -2.22 0.11
CA ASN A 100 -21.17 -3.09 0.51
C ASN A 100 -21.83 -3.77 -0.71
N VAL A 101 -21.96 -3.09 -1.85
CA VAL A 101 -22.43 -3.69 -3.11
C VAL A 101 -21.44 -4.74 -3.65
N LEU A 102 -20.14 -4.51 -3.49
CA LEU A 102 -19.10 -5.46 -3.87
C LEU A 102 -18.94 -6.63 -2.88
N GLU A 103 -19.65 -6.59 -1.75
CA GLU A 103 -19.48 -7.51 -0.62
C GLU A 103 -18.02 -7.58 -0.13
N LEU A 104 -17.30 -6.46 -0.27
CA LEU A 104 -15.91 -6.35 0.13
C LEU A 104 -15.84 -5.70 1.52
N ALA A 105 -15.29 -6.43 2.49
CA ALA A 105 -14.97 -5.91 3.82
C ALA A 105 -13.51 -5.45 3.86
N PRO A 106 -13.21 -4.16 3.62
CA PRO A 106 -11.83 -3.67 3.55
C PRO A 106 -11.19 -3.63 4.94
N HIS A 107 -9.91 -3.98 5.01
CA HIS A 107 -9.11 -3.77 6.22
C HIS A 107 -8.65 -2.30 6.31
N THR A 108 -9.03 -1.60 7.37
CA THR A 108 -8.77 -0.16 7.50
C THR A 108 -7.45 0.20 8.18
N ARG A 109 -6.79 -0.78 8.82
CA ARG A 109 -5.49 -0.59 9.47
C ARG A 109 -4.36 -0.72 8.48
N ARG A 110 -3.75 0.41 8.11
CA ARG A 110 -2.69 0.47 7.11
C ARG A 110 -1.34 -0.04 7.59
N GLU A 111 -1.11 0.04 8.89
CA GLU A 111 0.15 -0.23 9.56
C GLU A 111 0.39 -1.69 9.92
N TRP A 112 -0.60 -2.57 9.67
CA TRP A 112 -0.55 -3.97 10.07
C TRP A 112 -0.88 -4.96 8.94
N ASP A 113 0.14 -5.66 8.48
CA ASP A 113 0.07 -6.71 7.49
C ASP A 113 0.62 -8.02 8.09
N PRO A 114 -0.24 -8.99 8.47
CA PRO A 114 0.19 -10.21 9.14
C PRO A 114 1.10 -11.07 8.26
N TYR A 115 1.08 -10.88 6.94
CA TYR A 115 1.96 -11.61 6.03
C TYR A 115 3.43 -11.18 6.17
N ALA A 116 3.73 -10.07 6.86
CA ALA A 116 5.11 -9.73 7.20
C ALA A 116 5.71 -10.77 8.15
N VAL A 117 4.91 -11.33 9.06
CA VAL A 117 5.32 -12.44 9.94
C VAL A 117 5.38 -13.76 9.16
N VAL A 118 4.37 -14.04 8.30
CA VAL A 118 4.32 -15.28 7.50
C VAL A 118 5.54 -15.44 6.59
N TRP A 119 5.99 -14.35 5.97
CA TRP A 119 7.14 -14.37 5.04
C TRP A 119 8.46 -13.97 5.70
N ASP A 120 8.51 -13.93 7.04
CA ASP A 120 9.70 -13.60 7.82
C ASP A 120 10.40 -12.31 7.37
N VAL A 121 9.61 -11.26 7.11
CA VAL A 121 10.12 -9.98 6.67
C VAL A 121 10.95 -9.33 7.79
N PRO A 122 12.21 -8.89 7.52
CA PRO A 122 13.02 -8.23 8.54
C PRO A 122 12.32 -7.00 9.14
N GLY A 123 12.24 -6.97 10.46
CA GLY A 123 11.55 -5.90 11.22
C GLY A 123 10.06 -6.15 11.48
N ALA A 124 9.51 -7.30 11.11
CA ALA A 124 8.17 -7.71 11.52
C ALA A 124 8.10 -8.03 13.03
N ASP A 125 7.07 -7.55 13.70
CA ASP A 125 6.75 -7.83 15.09
C ASP A 125 5.95 -9.14 15.19
N ARG A 126 6.65 -10.21 15.60
CA ARG A 126 6.07 -11.55 15.74
C ARG A 126 5.13 -11.71 16.93
N THR A 127 4.98 -10.68 17.78
CA THR A 127 4.07 -10.71 18.94
C THR A 127 2.65 -10.24 18.59
N LYS A 128 2.46 -9.61 17.42
CA LYS A 128 1.16 -9.13 16.96
C LYS A 128 0.24 -10.28 16.53
N PRO A 129 -1.08 -10.13 16.72
CA PRO A 129 -2.04 -11.16 16.35
C PRO A 129 -2.07 -11.36 14.83
N LEU A 130 -2.02 -12.61 14.38
CA LEU A 130 -2.15 -12.96 12.95
C LEU A 130 -3.59 -12.89 12.44
N GLY A 131 -4.57 -12.68 13.31
CA GLY A 131 -5.97 -12.45 12.95
C GLY A 131 -6.23 -10.96 12.68
N ASP A 132 -7.05 -10.68 11.67
CA ASP A 132 -7.55 -9.33 11.34
C ASP A 132 -8.99 -9.15 11.87
N MET A 133 -9.36 -7.91 12.21
CA MET A 133 -10.77 -7.52 12.41
C MET A 133 -11.28 -6.89 11.11
N VAL A 134 -12.05 -7.65 10.33
CA VAL A 134 -12.76 -7.17 9.12
C VAL A 134 -14.27 -7.26 9.34
N GLY A 135 -15.01 -6.28 8.81
CA GLY A 135 -16.47 -6.21 8.88
C GLY A 135 -17.06 -5.32 7.76
N PRO A 136 -18.38 -5.32 7.55
CA PRO A 136 -19.01 -4.52 6.50
C PRO A 136 -18.67 -3.02 6.59
N ALA A 137 -18.48 -2.36 5.45
CA ALA A 137 -18.01 -0.99 5.40
C ALA A 137 -19.05 0.00 5.94
N GLY A 138 -18.67 0.75 6.99
CA GLY A 138 -19.56 1.71 7.66
C GLY A 138 -20.47 1.12 8.74
N TRP A 139 -20.27 -0.15 9.12
CA TRP A 139 -21.07 -0.87 10.12
C TRP A 139 -20.24 -1.34 11.33
N VAL A 140 -19.06 -0.74 11.54
CA VAL A 140 -18.14 -0.97 12.68
C VAL A 140 -18.09 0.22 13.62
#